data_AF-A0A919C0Y5-F1
#
_entry.id   AF-A0A919C0Y5-F1
#
_cell.length_a   1.000
_cell.length_b   1.000
_cell.length_c   1.000
_cell.angle_alpha   90.00
_cell.angle_beta   90.00
_cell.angle_gamma   90.00
#
_symmetry.space_group_name_H-M   'P 1'
#
loop_
_entity.id
_entity.type
_entity.pdbx_description
1 polymer ?
#
loop_
_entity_poly.entity_id
_entity_poly.type
_entity_poly.pdbx_seq_one_letter_code
_entity_poly.pdbx_strand_id
1 'polypeptide(L)'
;MINVFGKARLRWNPGFWFGSSIVAAALLVPTWLWGAFSGGLDVAETCTLGKGQRFDESYREGLGPQPSGPFPLHNMCNASYDLVPSWVNPMLACLAVIVTGSLIATVVTGIVQLRRVLSERRSGERPTV
;
A
#
# COMPACT_ATOMS: atom_id res chain seq x y z
N MET A 1 -30.59 -3.42 13.70
CA MET A 1 -29.83 -2.39 14.44
C MET A 1 -28.38 -2.82 14.52
N ILE A 2 -27.49 -2.16 13.76
CA ILE A 2 -26.06 -2.48 13.72
C ILE A 2 -25.42 -1.86 14.97
N ASN A 3 -24.74 -2.68 15.78
CA ASN A 3 -24.25 -2.30 17.09
C ASN A 3 -23.06 -1.30 16.99
N VAL A 4 -23.37 0.00 16.92
CA VAL A 4 -22.40 1.08 16.70
C VAL A 4 -21.39 1.19 17.86
N PHE A 5 -21.80 0.82 19.08
CA PHE A 5 -20.95 0.87 20.28
C PHE A 5 -19.75 -0.09 20.24
N GLY A 6 -19.88 -1.25 19.59
CA GLY A 6 -18.76 -2.18 19.39
C GLY A 6 -17.71 -1.62 18.43
N LYS A 7 -18.14 -0.94 17.37
CA LYS A 7 -17.26 -0.30 16.39
C LYS A 7 -16.46 0.85 16.99
N ALA A 8 -17.05 1.62 17.90
CA ALA A 8 -16.36 2.69 18.60
C ALA A 8 -15.21 2.15 19.47
N ARG A 9 -15.36 1.02 20.18
CA ARG A 9 -14.24 0.41 20.91
C ARG A 9 -13.16 -0.16 19.98
N LEU A 10 -13.55 -0.74 18.84
CA LEU A 10 -12.62 -1.34 17.90
C LEU A 10 -11.66 -0.32 17.25
N ARG A 11 -12.17 0.88 16.88
CA ARG A 11 -11.37 1.96 16.27
C ARG A 11 -10.35 2.60 17.23
N TRP A 12 -10.43 2.35 18.53
CA TRP A 12 -9.47 2.85 19.52
C TRP A 12 -8.52 1.75 20.02
N ASN A 13 -8.61 0.55 19.43
CA ASN A 13 -7.70 -0.54 19.70
C ASN A 13 -6.48 -0.45 18.76
N PRO A 14 -5.25 -0.26 19.27
CA PRO A 14 -4.05 -0.23 18.43
C PRO A 14 -3.88 -1.53 17.63
N GLY A 15 -4.32 -2.68 18.17
CA GLY A 15 -4.26 -3.95 17.46
C GLY A 15 -5.12 -4.01 16.19
N PHE A 16 -6.25 -3.29 16.15
CA PHE A 16 -7.11 -3.23 14.95
C PHE A 16 -6.42 -2.48 13.80
N TRP A 17 -5.81 -1.34 14.12
CA TRP A 17 -5.05 -0.56 13.14
C TRP A 17 -3.82 -1.30 12.65
N PHE A 18 -3.10 -1.98 13.56
CA PHE A 18 -1.95 -2.79 13.18
C PHE A 18 -2.33 -3.96 12.27
N GLY A 19 -3.40 -4.68 12.62
CA GLY A 19 -3.94 -5.75 11.78
C GLY A 19 -4.36 -5.25 10.39
N SER A 20 -5.01 -4.09 10.33
CA SER A 20 -5.37 -3.45 9.06
C SER A 20 -4.15 -3.10 8.20
N SER A 21 -3.08 -2.60 8.83
CA SER A 21 -1.81 -2.34 8.15
C SER A 21 -1.20 -3.61 7.56
N ILE A 22 -1.21 -4.71 8.32
CA ILE A 22 -0.64 -6.00 7.87
C ILE A 22 -1.44 -6.50 6.67
N VAL A 23 -2.77 -6.51 6.75
CA VAL A 23 -3.62 -6.98 5.65
C VAL A 23 -3.43 -6.11 4.41
N ALA A 24 -3.39 -4.79 4.56
CA ALA A 24 -3.16 -3.89 3.44
C ALA A 24 -1.77 -4.08 2.82
N ALA A 25 -0.72 -4.28 3.63
CA ALA A 25 0.63 -4.57 3.13
C ALA A 25 0.69 -5.92 2.40
N ALA A 26 0.01 -6.94 2.93
CA ALA A 26 -0.09 -8.26 2.31
C ALA A 26 -0.82 -8.25 0.96
N LEU A 27 -1.65 -7.23 0.69
CA LEU A 27 -2.24 -6.99 -0.63
C LEU A 27 -1.35 -6.08 -1.50
N LEU A 28 -0.71 -5.07 -0.91
CA LEU A 28 0.14 -4.11 -1.61
C LEU A 28 1.32 -4.81 -2.29
N VAL A 29 2.02 -5.67 -1.56
CA VAL A 29 3.21 -6.37 -2.06
C VAL A 29 2.90 -7.20 -3.31
N PRO A 30 1.92 -8.12 -3.32
CA PRO A 30 1.61 -8.90 -4.52
C PRO A 30 1.07 -8.03 -5.66
N THR A 31 0.27 -6.99 -5.39
CA THR A 31 -0.15 -6.05 -6.45
C THR A 31 1.03 -5.32 -7.07
N TRP A 32 2.02 -4.93 -6.25
CA TRP A 32 3.23 -4.26 -6.73
C TRP A 32 4.08 -5.21 -7.56
N LEU A 33 4.29 -6.46 -7.08
CA LEU A 33 5.01 -7.50 -7.82
C LEU A 33 4.30 -7.78 -9.16
N TRP A 34 2.98 -7.89 -9.16
CA TRP A 34 2.21 -8.10 -10.39
C TRP A 34 2.45 -6.99 -11.43
N GLY A 35 2.43 -5.73 -10.99
CA GLY A 35 2.75 -4.60 -11.86
C GLY A 35 4.19 -4.64 -12.35
N ALA A 36 5.15 -4.90 -11.43
CA ALA A 36 6.58 -4.82 -11.73
C ALA A 36 7.00 -5.91 -12.72
N PHE A 37 6.36 -7.08 -12.65
CA PHE A 37 6.61 -8.23 -13.53
C PHE A 37 5.63 -8.33 -14.70
N SER A 38 4.83 -7.29 -14.99
CA SER A 38 3.87 -7.31 -16.11
C SER A 38 4.55 -7.47 -17.49
N GLY A 39 5.85 -7.19 -17.56
CA GLY A 39 6.71 -7.32 -18.74
C GLY A 39 7.22 -8.72 -19.06
N GLY A 40 7.10 -9.67 -18.12
CA GLY A 40 7.75 -10.97 -18.25
C GLY A 40 9.28 -10.90 -18.28
N LEU A 41 9.92 -11.98 -18.76
CA LEU A 41 11.37 -12.04 -18.99
C LEU A 41 11.79 -11.20 -20.20
N ASP A 42 10.98 -11.24 -21.25
CA ASP A 42 11.17 -10.46 -22.46
C ASP A 42 9.90 -9.63 -22.73
N VAL A 43 10.08 -8.32 -22.62
CA VAL A 43 9.00 -7.35 -22.85
C VAL A 43 8.60 -7.34 -24.32
N ALA A 44 9.54 -7.49 -25.25
CA ALA A 44 9.24 -7.49 -26.68
C ALA A 44 8.39 -8.71 -27.06
N GLU A 45 8.73 -9.88 -26.51
CA GLU A 45 7.93 -11.10 -26.66
C GLU A 45 6.54 -10.93 -26.04
N THR A 46 6.46 -10.43 -24.81
CA THR A 46 5.18 -10.23 -24.10
C THR A 46 4.28 -9.22 -24.82
N CYS A 47 4.84 -8.16 -25.38
CA CYS A 47 4.11 -7.18 -26.19
C CYS A 47 3.56 -7.81 -27.47
N THR A 48 4.42 -8.48 -28.25
CA THR A 48 4.09 -8.98 -29.59
C THR A 48 3.26 -10.26 -29.55
N LEU A 49 3.70 -11.28 -28.80
CA LEU A 49 3.04 -12.57 -28.70
C LEU A 49 1.96 -12.59 -27.61
N GLY A 50 2.23 -11.95 -26.46
CA GLY A 50 1.32 -11.97 -25.31
C GLY A 50 0.12 -11.03 -25.44
N LYS A 51 0.30 -9.85 -26.06
CA LYS A 51 -0.74 -8.82 -26.18
C LYS A 51 -1.09 -8.44 -27.63
N GLY A 52 -0.38 -8.96 -28.62
CA GLY A 52 -0.59 -8.61 -30.03
C GLY A 52 -0.24 -7.16 -30.36
N GLN A 53 0.55 -6.50 -29.52
CA GLN A 53 0.93 -5.09 -29.67
C GLN A 53 2.28 -4.99 -30.36
N ARG A 54 2.44 -3.98 -31.24
CA ARG A 54 3.74 -3.68 -31.82
C ARG A 54 4.68 -3.17 -30.72
N PHE A 55 5.81 -3.85 -30.57
CA PHE A 55 6.92 -3.37 -29.76
C PHE A 55 7.66 -2.28 -30.54
N ASP A 56 7.74 -1.09 -29.95
CA ASP A 56 8.47 0.05 -30.52
C ASP A 56 9.77 0.27 -29.74
N GLU A 57 10.83 -0.32 -30.27
CA GLU A 57 12.18 -0.23 -29.71
C GLU A 57 12.70 1.21 -29.73
N SER A 58 12.46 1.93 -30.83
CA SER A 58 12.88 3.33 -30.97
C SER A 58 12.21 4.25 -29.94
N TYR A 59 10.93 4.00 -29.64
CA TYR A 59 10.22 4.71 -28.58
C TYR A 59 10.82 4.40 -27.21
N ARG A 60 11.13 3.13 -26.91
CA ARG A 60 11.71 2.75 -25.61
C ARG A 60 13.12 3.26 -25.41
N GLU A 61 13.96 3.20 -26.44
CA GLU A 61 15.31 3.77 -26.39
C GLU A 61 15.27 5.29 -26.22
N GLY A 62 14.35 5.96 -26.91
CA GLY A 62 14.13 7.41 -26.79
C GLY A 62 13.57 7.85 -25.43
N LEU A 63 12.77 6.99 -24.78
CA LEU A 63 12.26 7.22 -23.42
C LEU A 63 13.35 7.07 -22.34
N GLY A 64 14.50 6.48 -22.69
CA GLY A 64 15.52 6.05 -21.75
C GLY A 64 15.02 4.89 -20.85
N PRO A 65 15.73 4.59 -19.75
CA PRO A 65 15.20 3.69 -18.74
C PRO A 65 13.83 4.20 -18.31
N GLN A 66 12.78 3.42 -18.54
CA GLN A 66 11.44 3.75 -18.02
C GLN A 66 11.58 4.15 -16.55
N PRO A 67 10.82 5.16 -16.08
CA PRO A 67 10.97 5.71 -14.74
C PRO A 67 11.05 4.55 -13.74
N SER A 68 12.26 4.28 -13.25
CA SER A 68 12.58 3.13 -12.39
C SER A 68 12.11 3.35 -10.95
N GLY A 69 11.18 4.28 -10.78
CA GLY A 69 10.57 4.60 -9.50
C GLY A 69 9.67 3.46 -9.04
N PRO A 70 9.50 3.31 -7.72
CA PRO A 70 8.58 2.32 -7.16
C PRO A 70 7.10 2.64 -7.50
N PHE A 71 6.81 3.82 -8.04
CA PHE A 71 5.50 4.31 -8.46
C PHE A 71 5.65 5.59 -9.31
N PRO A 72 4.79 5.83 -10.32
CA PRO A 72 3.85 4.89 -10.91
C PRO A 72 4.57 3.81 -11.73
N LEU A 73 4.02 2.59 -11.73
CA LEU A 73 4.56 1.50 -12.53
C LEU A 73 4.11 1.66 -13.97
N HIS A 74 5.07 1.58 -14.88
CA HIS A 74 4.83 1.58 -16.32
C HIS A 74 5.72 0.52 -16.99
N ASN A 75 5.14 -0.17 -17.97
CA ASN A 75 5.88 -1.03 -18.87
C ASN A 75 5.33 -0.93 -20.30
N MET A 76 5.77 0.13 -20.98
CA MET A 76 5.32 0.53 -22.31
C MET A 76 5.83 -0.43 -23.40
N CYS A 77 4.89 -0.91 -24.22
CA CYS A 77 5.19 -1.56 -25.50
C CYS A 77 5.42 -0.54 -26.62
N ASN A 78 4.63 0.53 -26.60
CA ASN A 78 4.67 1.67 -27.53
C ASN A 78 4.01 2.88 -26.85
N ALA A 79 3.93 4.02 -27.53
CA ALA A 79 3.34 5.24 -26.98
C ALA A 79 1.88 5.13 -26.53
N SER A 80 1.15 4.11 -27.00
CA SER A 80 -0.29 3.94 -26.77
C SER A 80 -0.65 2.77 -25.85
N TYR A 81 0.30 1.88 -25.54
CA TYR A 81 -0.01 0.64 -24.82
C TYR A 81 1.00 0.35 -23.71
N ASP A 82 0.46 0.22 -22.50
CA ASP A 82 1.16 -0.18 -21.29
C ASP A 82 0.75 -1.60 -20.89
N LEU A 83 1.74 -2.45 -20.59
CA LEU A 83 1.51 -3.79 -20.05
C LEU A 83 0.98 -3.76 -18.62
N VAL A 84 1.27 -2.70 -17.86
CA VAL A 84 0.74 -2.52 -16.50
C VAL A 84 -0.76 -2.23 -16.60
N PRO A 85 -1.63 -3.06 -16.01
CA PRO A 85 -3.06 -2.79 -16.03
C PRO A 85 -3.40 -1.44 -15.38
N SER A 86 -4.35 -0.72 -15.96
CA SER A 86 -4.73 0.63 -15.52
C SER A 86 -5.22 0.72 -14.06
N TRP A 87 -5.66 -0.39 -13.48
CA TRP A 87 -6.11 -0.46 -12.08
C TRP A 87 -4.96 -0.63 -11.07
N VAL A 88 -3.77 -1.07 -11.49
CA VAL A 88 -2.65 -1.36 -10.58
C VAL A 88 -2.18 -0.10 -9.86
N ASN A 89 -1.91 0.98 -10.59
CA ASN A 89 -1.43 2.23 -9.97
C ASN A 89 -2.44 2.86 -8.99
N PRO A 90 -3.73 3.01 -9.34
CA PRO A 90 -4.74 3.46 -8.37
C PRO A 90 -4.83 2.55 -7.14
N MET A 91 -4.73 1.22 -7.32
CA MET A 91 -4.80 0.27 -6.22
C MET A 91 -3.58 0.36 -5.30
N LEU A 92 -2.37 0.49 -5.86
CA LEU A 92 -1.15 0.73 -5.10
C LEU A 92 -1.23 2.01 -4.27
N ALA A 93 -1.72 3.10 -4.86
CA ALA A 93 -1.91 4.37 -4.15
C ALA A 93 -2.88 4.22 -2.97
N CYS A 94 -4.05 3.59 -3.19
CA CYS A 94 -5.03 3.33 -2.14
C CYS A 94 -4.46 2.45 -1.01
N LEU A 95 -3.79 1.35 -1.35
CA LEU A 95 -3.20 0.44 -0.37
C LEU A 95 -2.08 1.11 0.42
N ALA A 96 -1.23 1.91 -0.23
CA ALA A 96 -0.17 2.65 0.44
C ALA A 96 -0.74 3.63 1.47
N VAL A 97 -1.79 4.38 1.10
CA VAL A 97 -2.49 5.27 2.04
C VAL A 97 -3.07 4.50 3.22
N ILE A 98 -3.67 3.33 3.00
CA ILE A 98 -4.22 2.49 4.08
C ILE A 98 -3.11 1.99 5.00
N VAL A 99 -2.00 1.49 4.46
CA VAL A 99 -0.84 1.03 5.25
C VAL A 99 -0.30 2.17 6.10
N THR A 100 0.04 3.31 5.49
CA THR A 100 0.63 4.44 6.22
C THR A 100 -0.37 5.02 7.23
N GLY A 101 -1.63 5.21 6.84
CA GLY A 101 -2.67 5.75 7.72
C GLY A 101 -2.94 4.85 8.92
N SER A 102 -2.98 3.53 8.72
CA SER A 102 -3.20 2.57 9.81
C SER A 102 -1.97 2.40 10.71
N LEU A 103 -0.74 2.49 10.19
CA LEU A 103 0.46 2.57 11.03
C LEU A 103 0.46 3.81 11.92
N ILE A 104 0.17 4.98 11.36
CA ILE A 104 0.05 6.22 12.14
C ILE A 104 -1.02 6.07 13.22
N ALA A 105 -2.20 5.54 12.86
CA ALA A 105 -3.27 5.32 13.82
C ALA A 105 -2.88 4.32 14.93
N THR A 106 -2.12 3.28 14.61
CA THR A 106 -1.56 2.33 15.59
C THR A 106 -0.68 3.03 16.60
N VAL A 107 0.26 3.86 16.12
CA VAL A 107 1.19 4.60 16.98
C VAL A 107 0.44 5.60 17.86
N VAL A 108 -0.47 6.39 17.28
CA VAL A 108 -1.24 7.41 18.02
C VAL A 108 -2.10 6.74 19.10
N THR A 109 -2.86 5.70 18.75
CA THR A 109 -3.70 5.00 19.73
C THR A 109 -2.84 4.30 20.79
N GLY A 110 -1.72 3.69 20.42
CA GLY A 110 -0.78 3.08 21.36
C GLY A 110 -0.22 4.09 22.38
N ILE A 111 0.23 5.26 21.92
CA ILE A 111 0.73 6.34 22.79
C ILE A 111 -0.38 6.83 23.74
N VAL A 112 -1.60 7.03 23.24
CA VAL A 112 -2.73 7.49 24.06
C VAL A 112 -3.04 6.47 25.16
N GLN A 113 -3.07 5.17 24.83
CA GLN A 113 -3.33 4.13 25.82
C GLN A 113 -2.20 4.03 26.84
N LEU A 114 -0.93 4.08 26.40
CA LEU A 114 0.21 4.07 27.31
C LEU A 114 0.19 5.26 28.28
N ARG A 115 -0.11 6.46 27.79
CA ARG A 115 -0.24 7.66 28.64
C ARG A 115 -1.34 7.51 29.68
N ARG A 116 -2.49 6.90 29.33
CA ARG A 116 -3.57 6.61 30.28
C ARG A 116 -3.09 5.66 31.37
N VAL A 117 -2.47 4.53 31.00
CA VAL A 117 -1.94 3.56 31.97
C VAL A 117 -0.89 4.19 32.90
N LEU A 118 0.00 5.02 32.36
CA LEU A 118 1.02 5.72 33.16
C LEU A 118 0.40 6.78 34.11
N SER A 119 -0.64 7.49 33.67
CA SER A 119 -1.37 8.46 34.51
C SER A 119 -2.09 7.78 35.68
N GLU A 120 -2.71 6.62 35.45
CA GLU A 120 -3.34 5.81 36.50
C GLU A 120 -2.30 5.33 37.52
N ARG A 121 -1.15 4.81 37.05
CA ARG A 121 -0.04 4.42 37.94
C ARG A 121 0.45 5.57 38.80
N ARG A 122 0.66 6.76 38.21
CA ARG A 122 1.10 7.95 38.94
C ARG A 122 0.09 8.42 39.99
N SER A 123 -1.21 8.22 39.74
CA SER A 123 -2.26 8.62 40.67
C SER A 123 -2.38 7.66 41.85
N GLY A 124 -2.20 6.35 41.62
CA GLY A 124 -2.20 5.34 42.68
C GLY A 124 -0.99 5.38 43.61
N GLU A 125 0.14 5.95 43.17
CA GLU A 125 1.36 6.06 43.99
C GLU A 125 1.41 7.32 44.87
N ARG A 126 0.37 8.17 44.85
CA ARG A 126 0.32 9.38 45.68
C ARG A 126 -0.09 9.00 47.11
N PRO A 127 0.78 9.14 48.14
CA PRO A 127 0.41 8.83 49.51
C PRO A 127 -0.68 9.79 49.97
N THR A 128 -1.75 9.26 50.55
CA THR A 128 -2.76 10.05 51.27
C THR A 128 -2.11 10.58 52.55
N VAL A 129 -1.76 11.87 52.54
CA VAL A 129 -1.32 12.64 53.72
C VAL A 129 -2.54 13.02 54.56
#